data_AF-A0A1V3RRR3-F1
#
_entry.id   AF-A0A1V3RRR3-F1
#
_cell.length_a   1.000
_cell.length_b   1.000
_cell.length_c   1.000
_cell.angle_alpha   90.00
_cell.angle_beta   90.00
_cell.angle_gamma   90.00
#
_symmetry.space_group_name_H-M   'P 1'
#
loop_
_entity.id
_entity.type
_entity.pdbx_description
1 polymer ?
#
loop_
_entity_poly.entity_id
_entity_poly.type
_entity_poly.pdbx_seq_one_letter_code
_entity_poly.pdbx_strand_id
1 'polypeptide(L)'
;MKPTKILYVDDEAIALKYFERLVGPLAPVLTAISVEEGRAMLGAHHAEIAVLVCDQRMPGERGNELLRHARQHYPNIVRMLTTAYSELGEAIDAINTGEIYRYIAKPWELESLRTDLKNALELADLRSERDGLVRDKLMAQQSRLLGNRLGALLMVSAAVHEPTHEAAVFSLARAALVVGGAEPALDWNRWDHADLLQAEARRGAGIAAHLSHWMQQWGARADDAQALSVLAQATGGEVRGSVVHLPAATGLTALLAAPAGEGVSAPACAWLAWLLWCGSAAQVEAEPDGWRVTLAERENLPQDWLADAIERLGHTR
;
A
#
# COMPACT_ATOMS: atom_id res chain seq x y z
N MET A 1 -10.47 -2.80 13.09
CA MET A 1 -10.98 -2.50 14.43
C MET A 1 -9.97 -1.58 15.11
N LYS A 2 -10.42 -0.62 15.92
CA LYS A 2 -9.54 0.28 16.66
C LYS A 2 -8.93 -0.47 17.87
N PRO A 3 -7.61 -0.39 18.10
CA PRO A 3 -7.01 -1.03 19.26
C PRO A 3 -7.55 -0.37 20.53
N THR A 4 -7.98 -1.18 21.49
CA THR A 4 -8.61 -0.71 22.74
C THR A 4 -8.17 -1.51 23.95
N LYS A 5 -7.51 -2.66 23.76
CA LYS A 5 -7.12 -3.56 24.83
C LYS A 5 -5.81 -3.12 25.48
N ILE A 6 -5.66 -3.46 26.75
CA ILE A 6 -4.40 -3.30 27.49
C ILE A 6 -3.79 -4.68 27.67
N LEU A 7 -2.56 -4.90 27.24
CA LEU A 7 -1.78 -6.09 27.60
C LEU A 7 -0.99 -5.78 28.86
N TYR A 8 -1.23 -6.53 29.93
CA TYR A 8 -0.47 -6.48 31.18
C TYR A 8 0.39 -7.72 31.35
N VAL A 9 1.69 -7.52 31.64
CA VAL A 9 2.66 -8.61 31.75
C VAL A 9 3.37 -8.54 33.11
N ASP A 10 3.23 -9.60 33.90
CA ASP A 10 3.76 -9.71 35.27
C ASP A 10 3.80 -11.21 35.65
N ASP A 11 4.88 -11.67 36.30
CA ASP A 11 5.02 -13.07 36.69
C ASP A 11 4.16 -13.46 37.90
N GLU A 12 3.68 -12.46 38.66
CA GLU A 12 2.78 -12.68 39.78
C GLU A 12 1.31 -12.77 39.34
N ALA A 13 0.75 -13.98 39.36
CA ALA A 13 -0.67 -14.21 39.03
C ALA A 13 -1.66 -13.38 39.88
N ILE A 14 -1.28 -13.00 41.10
CA ILE A 14 -2.08 -12.12 41.97
C ILE A 14 -2.08 -10.69 41.42
N ALA A 15 -0.92 -10.19 40.99
CA ALA A 15 -0.81 -8.86 40.38
C ALA A 15 -1.63 -8.76 39.10
N LEU A 16 -1.59 -9.78 38.24
CA LEU A 16 -2.40 -9.87 37.02
C LEU A 16 -3.90 -9.72 37.32
N LYS A 17 -4.44 -10.54 38.25
CA LYS A 17 -5.85 -10.49 38.65
C LYS A 17 -6.24 -9.15 39.28
N TYR A 18 -5.34 -8.58 40.08
CA TYR A 18 -5.58 -7.29 40.72
C TYR A 18 -5.64 -6.18 39.67
N PHE A 19 -4.67 -6.14 38.74
CA PHE A 19 -4.63 -5.18 37.65
C PHE A 19 -5.88 -5.29 36.77
N GLU A 20 -6.22 -6.49 36.32
CA GLU A 20 -7.43 -6.75 35.51
C GLU A 20 -8.69 -6.23 36.21
N ARG A 21 -8.84 -6.48 37.51
CA ARG A 21 -10.00 -5.98 38.27
C ARG A 21 -10.05 -4.45 38.38
N LEU A 22 -8.89 -3.81 38.58
CA LEU A 22 -8.84 -2.34 38.71
C LEU A 22 -9.10 -1.62 37.38
N VAL A 23 -8.60 -2.19 36.29
CA VAL A 23 -8.52 -1.59 34.96
C VAL A 23 -9.62 -2.07 34.01
N GLY A 24 -10.22 -3.24 34.26
CA GLY A 24 -11.31 -3.79 33.45
C GLY A 24 -12.49 -2.83 33.19
N PRO A 25 -12.89 -1.96 34.14
CA PRO A 25 -13.91 -0.92 33.88
C PRO A 25 -13.48 0.17 32.89
N LEU A 26 -12.17 0.36 32.67
CA LEU A 26 -11.61 1.33 31.74
C LEU A 26 -11.42 0.73 30.34
N ALA A 27 -10.87 -0.49 30.25
CA ALA A 27 -10.59 -1.17 28.99
C ALA A 27 -10.46 -2.70 29.18
N PRO A 28 -10.72 -3.52 28.15
CA PRO A 28 -10.45 -4.95 28.22
C PRO A 28 -8.97 -5.22 28.43
N VAL A 29 -8.64 -6.15 29.34
CA VAL A 29 -7.26 -6.49 29.69
C VAL A 29 -6.92 -7.88 29.17
N LEU A 30 -5.77 -7.99 28.51
CA LEU A 30 -5.08 -9.25 28.23
C LEU A 30 -3.95 -9.37 29.25
N THR A 31 -3.67 -10.58 29.73
CA THR A 31 -2.62 -10.83 30.71
C THR A 31 -1.61 -11.83 30.17
N ALA A 32 -0.35 -11.71 30.58
CA ALA A 32 0.69 -12.71 30.35
C ALA A 32 1.59 -12.83 31.59
N ILE A 33 2.04 -14.05 31.90
CA ILE A 33 2.87 -14.36 33.08
C ILE A 33 4.38 -14.27 32.82
N SER A 34 4.79 -13.98 31.58
CA SER A 34 6.21 -13.88 31.22
C SER A 34 6.42 -13.00 29.99
N VAL A 35 7.67 -12.59 29.75
CA VAL A 35 8.08 -11.89 28.52
C VAL A 35 7.78 -12.72 27.27
N GLU A 36 8.02 -14.03 27.32
CA GLU A 36 7.78 -14.95 26.20
C GLU A 36 6.30 -14.99 25.84
N GLU A 37 5.42 -15.16 26.83
CA GLU A 37 3.97 -15.15 26.61
C GLU A 37 3.50 -13.76 26.16
N GLY A 38 4.05 -12.68 26.74
CA GLY A 38 3.77 -11.31 26.30
C GLY A 38 4.11 -11.11 24.82
N ARG A 39 5.22 -11.68 24.34
CA ARG A 39 5.62 -11.64 22.93
C ARG A 39 4.66 -12.44 22.04
N ALA A 40 4.24 -13.62 22.49
CA ALA A 40 3.23 -14.42 21.79
C ALA A 40 1.89 -13.68 21.69
N MET A 41 1.46 -13.01 22.76
CA MET A 41 0.24 -12.20 22.80
C MET A 41 0.33 -10.99 21.86
N LEU A 42 1.48 -10.33 21.76
CA LEU A 42 1.70 -9.29 20.75
C LEU A 42 1.57 -9.88 19.34
N GLY A 43 2.21 -11.00 19.05
CA GLY A 43 2.10 -11.66 17.74
C GLY A 43 0.65 -11.96 17.35
N ALA A 44 -0.13 -12.54 18.27
CA ALA A 44 -1.51 -12.95 18.02
C ALA A 44 -2.52 -11.80 18.03
N HIS A 45 -2.33 -10.78 18.88
CA HIS A 45 -3.36 -9.78 19.20
C HIS A 45 -2.93 -8.31 19.02
N HIS A 46 -1.78 -8.02 18.40
CA HIS A 46 -1.27 -6.63 18.27
C HIS A 46 -2.30 -5.64 17.68
N ALA A 47 -3.14 -6.07 16.73
CA ALA A 47 -4.15 -5.21 16.11
C ALA A 47 -5.26 -4.74 17.08
N GLU A 48 -5.39 -5.38 18.23
CA GLU A 48 -6.38 -5.08 19.26
C GLU A 48 -5.77 -4.36 20.47
N ILE A 49 -4.45 -4.45 20.67
CA ILE A 49 -3.72 -3.93 21.83
C ILE A 49 -3.36 -2.46 21.59
N ALA A 50 -3.85 -1.58 22.46
CA ALA A 50 -3.54 -0.15 22.47
C ALA A 50 -2.35 0.18 23.38
N VAL A 51 -2.29 -0.48 24.53
CA VAL A 51 -1.29 -0.22 25.58
C VAL A 51 -0.67 -1.53 26.04
N LEU A 52 0.65 -1.54 26.17
CA LEU A 52 1.41 -2.60 26.81
C LEU A 52 1.95 -2.06 28.13
N VAL A 53 1.60 -2.70 29.23
CA VAL A 53 2.12 -2.43 30.57
C VAL A 53 2.92 -3.66 31.02
N CYS A 54 4.19 -3.49 31.35
CA CYS A 54 5.08 -4.61 31.67
C CYS A 54 5.77 -4.36 33.01
N ASP A 55 5.83 -5.37 33.89
CA ASP A 55 6.67 -5.31 35.07
C ASP A 55 8.17 -5.34 34.69
N GLN A 56 9.00 -4.63 35.44
CA GLN A 56 10.44 -4.56 35.17
C GLN A 56 11.17 -5.88 35.44
N ARG A 57 10.82 -6.59 36.50
CA ARG A 57 11.56 -7.76 36.99
C ARG A 57 10.68 -9.01 36.99
N MET A 58 10.81 -9.77 35.92
CA MET A 58 10.27 -11.12 35.85
C MET A 58 11.41 -12.15 35.79
N PRO A 59 11.19 -13.41 36.17
CA PRO A 59 12.14 -14.49 35.99
C PRO A 59 12.58 -14.60 34.52
N GLY A 60 13.89 -14.63 34.28
CA GLY A 60 14.46 -14.72 32.93
C GLY A 60 14.72 -13.36 32.31
N GLU A 61 13.95 -13.00 31.28
CA GLU A 61 14.07 -11.73 30.56
C GLU A 61 13.45 -10.56 31.34
N ARG A 62 14.08 -9.39 31.26
CA ARG A 62 13.55 -8.16 31.88
C ARG A 62 12.41 -7.57 31.06
N GLY A 63 11.47 -6.89 31.71
CA GLY A 63 10.33 -6.29 31.04
C GLY A 63 10.69 -5.27 29.96
N ASN A 64 11.81 -4.55 30.13
CA ASN A 64 12.34 -3.61 29.13
C ASN A 64 12.66 -4.28 27.78
N GLU A 65 13.01 -5.57 27.75
CA GLU A 65 13.28 -6.30 26.50
C GLU A 65 11.98 -6.50 25.69
N LEU A 66 10.87 -6.78 26.37
CA LEU A 66 9.55 -6.83 25.74
C LEU A 66 9.13 -5.46 25.20
N LEU A 67 9.36 -4.40 25.98
CA LEU A 67 9.03 -3.02 25.57
C LEU A 67 9.87 -2.59 24.36
N ARG A 68 11.15 -2.95 24.32
CA ARG A 68 12.04 -2.71 23.16
C ARG A 68 11.56 -3.47 21.93
N HIS A 69 11.18 -4.74 22.08
CA HIS A 69 10.59 -5.51 20.99
C HIS A 69 9.30 -4.87 20.47
N ALA A 70 8.40 -4.47 21.38
CA ALA A 70 7.18 -3.77 21.01
C ALA A 70 7.46 -2.45 20.28
N ARG A 71 8.50 -1.70 20.67
CA ARG A 71 8.91 -0.49 19.95
C ARG A 71 9.36 -0.79 18.51
N GLN A 72 10.08 -1.88 18.29
CA GLN A 72 10.63 -2.23 16.98
C GLN A 72 9.56 -2.80 16.03
N HIS A 73 8.68 -3.67 16.53
CA HIS A 73 7.73 -4.40 15.69
C HIS A 73 6.30 -3.84 15.73
N TYR A 74 5.92 -3.18 16.83
CA TYR A 74 4.58 -2.67 17.07
C TYR A 74 4.62 -1.21 17.57
N PRO A 75 5.25 -0.28 16.83
CA PRO A 75 5.58 1.06 17.31
C PRO A 75 4.36 1.89 17.78
N ASN A 76 3.17 1.54 17.29
CA ASN A 76 1.89 2.19 17.59
C ASN A 76 1.36 1.87 18.99
N ILE A 77 1.74 0.73 19.57
CA ILE A 77 1.35 0.36 20.93
C ILE A 77 2.04 1.31 21.93
N VAL A 78 1.26 1.94 22.81
CA VAL A 78 1.81 2.77 23.88
C VAL A 78 2.41 1.86 24.94
N ARG A 79 3.67 2.10 25.29
CA ARG A 79 4.46 1.21 26.15
C ARG A 79 4.63 1.85 27.52
N MET A 80 4.31 1.12 28.58
CA MET A 80 4.44 1.58 29.95
C MET A 80 5.19 0.53 30.76
N LEU A 81 6.05 0.99 31.65
CA LEU A 81 6.76 0.13 32.59
C LEU A 81 6.08 0.23 33.95
N THR A 82 5.97 -0.86 34.70
CA THR A 82 5.64 -0.79 36.12
C THR A 82 6.75 -1.39 36.96
N THR A 83 7.08 -0.77 38.09
CA THR A 83 8.18 -1.22 38.96
C THR A 83 7.99 -0.73 40.40
N ALA A 84 8.68 -1.37 41.34
CA ALA A 84 8.79 -0.90 42.72
C ALA A 84 9.74 0.31 42.83
N TYR A 85 9.55 1.10 43.89
CA TYR A 85 10.24 2.40 44.11
C TYR A 85 11.78 2.34 44.10
N SER A 86 12.39 1.16 44.32
CA SER A 86 13.84 0.96 44.38
C SER A 86 14.57 1.05 43.03
N GLU A 87 13.86 1.28 41.92
CA GLU A 87 14.39 1.08 40.55
C GLU A 87 14.21 2.30 39.63
N LEU A 88 14.03 3.50 40.20
CA LEU A 88 13.70 4.73 39.47
C LEU A 88 14.72 5.11 38.38
N GLY A 89 16.00 4.78 38.58
CA GLY A 89 17.09 5.14 37.66
C GLY A 89 16.94 4.49 36.27
N GLU A 90 16.73 3.17 36.21
CA GLU A 90 16.57 2.45 34.94
C GLU A 90 15.31 2.88 34.18
N ALA A 91 14.24 3.23 34.91
CA ALA A 91 13.00 3.71 34.31
C ALA A 91 13.15 5.10 33.65
N ILE A 92 13.98 5.98 34.22
CA ILE A 92 14.28 7.30 33.65
C ILE A 92 15.06 7.15 32.33
N ASP A 93 16.03 6.24 32.26
CA ASP A 93 16.79 5.98 31.05
C ASP A 93 15.91 5.41 29.91
N ALA A 94 14.97 4.53 30.24
CA ALA A 94 13.99 4.00 29.28
C ALA A 94 13.05 5.08 28.71
N ILE A 95 12.68 6.09 29.51
CA ILE A 95 11.94 7.26 29.02
C ILE A 95 12.81 8.11 28.10
N ASN A 96 14.03 8.42 28.53
CA ASN A 96 14.95 9.31 27.79
C ASN A 96 15.35 8.74 26.42
N THR A 97 15.42 7.41 26.30
CA THR A 97 15.68 6.71 25.03
C THR A 97 14.41 6.49 24.20
N GLY A 98 13.24 6.90 24.70
CA GLY A 98 11.94 6.76 24.06
C GLY A 98 11.44 5.31 23.99
N GLU A 99 12.04 4.39 24.76
CA GLU A 99 11.61 2.99 24.85
C GLU A 99 10.19 2.91 25.43
N ILE A 100 9.88 3.74 26.42
CA ILE A 100 8.57 3.77 27.10
C ILE A 100 7.95 5.18 27.09
N TYR A 101 6.63 5.24 27.19
CA TYR A 101 5.86 6.48 27.35
C TYR A 101 5.88 6.97 28.80
N ARG A 102 5.76 6.04 29.75
CA ARG A 102 5.63 6.34 31.18
C ARG A 102 6.03 5.14 32.03
N TYR A 103 6.56 5.37 33.22
CA TYR A 103 6.64 4.35 34.26
C TYR A 103 5.54 4.57 35.31
N ILE A 104 5.07 3.48 35.93
CA ILE A 104 4.06 3.47 36.97
C ILE A 104 4.67 2.80 38.21
N ALA A 105 4.73 3.55 39.32
CA ALA A 105 5.24 3.02 40.58
C ALA A 105 4.24 2.06 41.25
N LYS A 106 4.74 0.93 41.75
CA LYS A 106 4.04 0.04 42.69
C LYS A 106 4.30 0.50 44.14
N PRO A 107 3.31 0.42 45.05
CA PRO A 107 1.94 -0.04 44.84
C PRO A 107 1.08 0.99 44.09
N TRP A 108 0.15 0.51 43.25
CA TRP A 108 -0.67 1.39 42.44
C TRP A 108 -1.69 2.16 43.27
N GLU A 109 -1.68 3.48 43.10
CA GLU A 109 -2.77 4.34 43.53
C GLU A 109 -3.83 4.39 42.41
N LEU A 110 -5.08 4.06 42.75
CA LEU A 110 -6.11 3.73 41.78
C LEU A 110 -6.43 4.91 40.83
N GLU A 111 -6.50 6.12 41.36
CA GLU A 111 -6.85 7.31 40.59
C GLU A 111 -5.72 7.69 39.62
N SER A 112 -4.47 7.68 40.08
CA SER A 112 -3.29 7.92 39.24
C SER A 112 -3.16 6.85 38.16
N LEU A 113 -3.28 5.55 38.50
CA LEU A 113 -3.17 4.47 37.51
C LEU A 113 -4.23 4.62 36.41
N ARG A 114 -5.49 4.88 36.79
CA ARG A 114 -6.57 5.07 35.81
C ARG A 114 -6.34 6.29 34.94
N THR A 115 -5.85 7.38 35.52
CA THR A 115 -5.53 8.61 34.78
C THR A 115 -4.41 8.35 33.78
N ASP A 116 -3.34 7.70 34.20
CA ASP A 116 -2.20 7.37 33.34
C ASP A 116 -2.58 6.43 32.20
N LEU A 117 -3.37 5.39 32.47
CA LEU A 117 -3.87 4.46 31.46
C LEU A 117 -4.86 5.13 30.50
N LYS A 118 -5.72 6.03 31.00
CA LYS A 118 -6.64 6.80 30.14
C LYS A 118 -5.85 7.67 29.17
N ASN A 119 -4.85 8.41 29.66
CA ASN A 119 -3.96 9.21 28.80
C ASN A 119 -3.21 8.34 27.78
N ALA A 120 -2.77 7.14 28.18
CA ALA A 120 -2.12 6.20 27.28
C ALA A 120 -3.07 5.66 26.18
N LEU A 121 -4.32 5.35 26.53
CA LEU A 121 -5.35 4.93 25.58
C LEU A 121 -5.70 6.07 24.61
N GLU A 122 -5.86 7.30 25.09
CA GLU A 122 -6.07 8.48 24.25
C GLU A 122 -4.89 8.74 23.29
N LEU A 123 -3.65 8.55 23.75
CA LEU A 123 -2.48 8.65 22.88
C LEU A 123 -2.44 7.54 21.81
N ALA A 124 -2.77 6.30 22.19
CA ALA A 124 -2.86 5.18 21.25
C ALA A 124 -3.94 5.44 20.19
N ASP A 125 -5.06 6.01 20.61
CA ASP A 125 -6.15 6.43 19.76
C ASP A 125 -5.70 7.48 18.73
N LEU A 126 -5.15 8.60 19.19
CA LEU A 126 -4.65 9.67 18.32
C LEU A 126 -3.62 9.16 17.29
N ARG A 127 -2.76 8.21 17.68
CA ARG A 127 -1.81 7.55 16.77
C ARG A 127 -2.52 6.71 15.71
N SER A 128 -3.51 5.91 16.11
CA SER A 128 -4.31 5.10 15.20
C SER A 128 -5.12 5.96 14.23
N GLU A 129 -5.70 7.06 14.69
CA GLU A 129 -6.44 8.02 13.85
C GLU A 129 -5.52 8.70 12.85
N ARG A 130 -4.36 9.21 13.30
CA ARG A 130 -3.33 9.78 12.42
C ARG A 130 -2.92 8.78 11.34
N ASP A 131 -2.64 7.53 11.70
CA ASP A 131 -2.22 6.50 10.74
C ASP A 131 -3.36 6.11 9.78
N GLY A 132 -4.61 6.17 10.25
CA GLY A 132 -5.81 6.08 9.40
C GLY A 132 -5.84 7.21 8.37
N LEU A 133 -5.80 8.46 8.82
CA LEU A 133 -5.84 9.64 7.96
C LEU A 133 -4.68 9.69 6.96
N VAL A 134 -3.47 9.30 7.37
CA VAL A 134 -2.31 9.20 6.47
C VAL A 134 -2.57 8.16 5.38
N ARG A 135 -3.08 6.97 5.74
CA ARG A 135 -3.44 5.93 4.75
C ARG A 135 -4.54 6.40 3.80
N ASP A 136 -5.61 7.00 4.32
CA ASP A 136 -6.72 7.50 3.50
C ASP A 136 -6.25 8.59 2.54
N LYS A 137 -5.39 9.51 3.03
CA LYS A 137 -4.76 10.54 2.18
C LYS A 137 -3.90 9.90 1.09
N LEU A 138 -3.08 8.90 1.42
CA LEU A 138 -2.24 8.18 0.47
C LEU A 138 -3.08 7.53 -0.64
N MET A 139 -4.13 6.80 -0.27
CA MET A 139 -5.03 6.14 -1.22
C MET A 139 -5.72 7.17 -2.13
N ALA A 140 -6.24 8.25 -1.56
CA ALA A 140 -6.88 9.31 -2.32
C ALA A 140 -5.94 9.97 -3.33
N GLN A 141 -4.67 10.20 -2.94
CA GLN A 141 -3.71 10.80 -3.84
C GLN A 141 -3.22 9.83 -4.94
N GLN A 142 -3.07 8.52 -4.63
CA GLN A 142 -2.76 7.50 -5.64
C GLN A 142 -3.88 7.39 -6.67
N SER A 143 -5.14 7.33 -6.23
CA SER A 143 -6.32 7.31 -7.10
C SER A 143 -6.38 8.56 -8.01
N ARG A 144 -6.07 9.74 -7.46
CA ARG A 144 -5.95 10.98 -8.26
C ARG A 144 -4.85 10.90 -9.33
N LEU A 145 -3.67 10.37 -8.98
CA LEU A 145 -2.59 10.21 -9.95
C LEU A 145 -2.99 9.25 -11.08
N LEU A 146 -3.64 8.14 -10.75
CA LEU A 146 -4.16 7.20 -11.74
C LEU A 146 -5.21 7.83 -12.65
N GLY A 147 -6.17 8.58 -12.09
CA GLY A 147 -7.14 9.35 -12.87
C GLY A 147 -6.48 10.34 -13.82
N ASN A 148 -5.48 11.09 -13.34
CA ASN A 148 -4.71 12.02 -14.17
C ASN A 148 -3.97 11.29 -15.30
N ARG A 149 -3.38 10.12 -15.03
CA ARG A 149 -2.68 9.31 -16.04
C ARG A 149 -3.65 8.79 -17.10
N LEU A 150 -4.77 8.20 -16.71
CA LEU A 150 -5.77 7.73 -17.68
C LEU A 150 -6.33 8.87 -18.53
N GLY A 151 -6.64 10.02 -17.92
CA GLY A 151 -7.06 11.22 -18.65
C GLY A 151 -5.99 11.73 -19.63
N ALA A 152 -4.72 11.76 -19.20
CA ALA A 152 -3.62 12.16 -20.07
C ALA A 152 -3.41 11.17 -21.23
N LEU A 153 -3.50 9.86 -20.97
CA LEU A 153 -3.42 8.84 -22.02
C LEU A 153 -4.55 8.98 -23.03
N LEU A 154 -5.77 9.30 -22.58
CA LEU A 154 -6.90 9.56 -23.47
C LEU A 154 -6.64 10.78 -24.37
N MET A 155 -6.20 11.89 -23.80
CA MET A 155 -5.89 13.11 -24.55
C MET A 155 -4.74 12.92 -25.55
N VAL A 156 -3.66 12.28 -25.12
CA VAL A 156 -2.50 11.99 -25.98
C VAL A 156 -2.88 11.01 -27.09
N SER A 157 -3.67 9.98 -26.77
CA SER A 157 -4.14 9.02 -27.76
C SER A 157 -5.06 9.68 -28.80
N ALA A 158 -5.96 10.57 -28.38
CA ALA A 158 -6.81 11.33 -29.29
C ALA A 158 -6.01 12.21 -30.25
N ALA A 159 -4.94 12.86 -29.76
CA ALA A 159 -4.06 13.69 -30.58
C ALA A 159 -3.24 12.90 -31.60
N VAL A 160 -2.98 11.63 -31.32
CA VAL A 160 -2.11 10.76 -32.12
C VAL A 160 -2.93 9.88 -33.08
N HIS A 161 -4.13 9.43 -32.69
CA HIS A 161 -4.99 8.58 -33.50
C HIS A 161 -6.49 8.70 -33.15
N GLU A 162 -7.24 9.45 -33.95
CA GLU A 162 -8.63 9.83 -33.67
C GLU A 162 -9.67 8.66 -33.67
N PRO A 163 -9.65 7.67 -34.57
CA PRO A 163 -10.79 6.74 -34.70
C PRO A 163 -10.95 5.70 -33.58
N THR A 164 -9.91 5.45 -32.77
CA THR A 164 -9.88 4.29 -31.85
C THR A 164 -9.33 4.59 -30.45
N HIS A 165 -9.01 5.85 -30.16
CA HIS A 165 -8.31 6.24 -28.93
C HIS A 165 -9.03 5.80 -27.64
N GLU A 166 -10.35 5.98 -27.53
CA GLU A 166 -11.10 5.53 -26.36
C GLU A 166 -11.03 4.01 -26.16
N ALA A 167 -11.25 3.24 -27.23
CA ALA A 167 -11.21 1.78 -27.20
C ALA A 167 -9.82 1.24 -26.83
N ALA A 168 -8.76 1.91 -27.30
CA ALA A 168 -7.39 1.56 -26.97
C ALA A 168 -7.09 1.82 -25.48
N VAL A 169 -7.45 2.98 -24.94
CA VAL A 169 -7.22 3.30 -23.52
C VAL A 169 -8.08 2.41 -22.61
N PHE A 170 -9.32 2.10 -23.01
CA PHE A 170 -10.15 1.12 -22.31
C PHE A 170 -9.52 -0.28 -22.28
N SER A 171 -9.01 -0.76 -23.42
CA SER A 171 -8.32 -2.06 -23.49
C SER A 171 -7.07 -2.09 -22.62
N LEU A 172 -6.33 -0.98 -22.55
CA LEU A 172 -5.19 -0.82 -21.65
C LEU A 172 -5.62 -0.88 -20.17
N ALA A 173 -6.69 -0.18 -19.79
CA ALA A 173 -7.21 -0.19 -18.43
C ALA A 173 -7.71 -1.59 -18.02
N ARG A 174 -8.41 -2.29 -18.93
CA ARG A 174 -8.83 -3.68 -18.72
C ARG A 174 -7.65 -4.62 -18.54
N ALA A 175 -6.62 -4.51 -19.36
CA ALA A 175 -5.40 -5.30 -19.21
C ALA A 175 -4.76 -5.06 -17.83
N ALA A 176 -4.70 -3.81 -17.38
CA ALA A 176 -4.16 -3.48 -16.06
C ALA A 176 -5.00 -4.05 -14.89
N LEU A 177 -6.33 -4.08 -15.02
CA LEU A 177 -7.24 -4.71 -14.05
C LEU A 177 -7.05 -6.23 -13.99
N VAL A 178 -6.85 -6.88 -15.15
CA VAL A 178 -6.61 -8.33 -15.22
C VAL A 178 -5.23 -8.69 -14.63
N VAL A 179 -4.23 -7.86 -14.90
CA VAL A 179 -2.86 -8.05 -14.43
C VAL A 179 -2.71 -7.83 -12.92
N GLY A 180 -3.50 -6.92 -12.34
CA GLY A 180 -3.44 -6.61 -10.91
C GLY A 180 -2.23 -5.74 -10.51
N GLY A 181 -1.92 -4.70 -11.29
CA GLY A 181 -0.70 -3.91 -11.03
C GLY A 181 -0.70 -2.52 -11.64
N ALA A 182 -1.45 -1.59 -11.06
CA ALA A 182 -1.47 -0.20 -11.48
C ALA A 182 -1.10 0.79 -10.37
N GLU A 183 -0.54 0.36 -9.24
CA GLU A 183 -0.23 1.29 -8.14
C GLU A 183 1.09 2.04 -8.39
N PRO A 184 1.08 3.33 -8.79
CA PRO A 184 2.32 4.08 -8.91
C PRO A 184 2.89 4.36 -7.52
N ALA A 185 4.18 4.07 -7.35
CA ALA A 185 4.93 4.52 -6.18
C ALA A 185 5.03 6.06 -6.19
N LEU A 186 4.68 6.69 -5.07
CA LEU A 186 4.73 8.15 -4.91
C LEU A 186 5.26 8.52 -3.52
N ASP A 187 6.38 9.25 -3.51
CA ASP A 187 6.98 9.80 -2.30
C ASP A 187 6.43 11.20 -1.99
N TRP A 188 5.43 11.27 -1.13
CA TRP A 188 4.74 12.51 -0.77
C TRP A 188 5.59 13.52 -0.01
N ASN A 189 6.67 13.08 0.62
CA ASN A 189 7.59 13.99 1.30
C ASN A 189 8.46 14.74 0.31
N ARG A 190 8.62 14.18 -0.90
CA ARG A 190 9.45 14.73 -1.96
C ARG A 190 8.67 15.62 -2.93
N TRP A 191 7.43 15.25 -3.25
CA TRP A 191 6.67 15.91 -4.32
C TRP A 191 5.70 16.96 -3.79
N ASP A 192 5.93 18.23 -4.12
CA ASP A 192 4.86 19.22 -4.12
C ASP A 192 3.93 19.02 -5.34
N HIS A 193 2.69 19.50 -5.23
CA HIS A 193 1.66 19.36 -6.24
C HIS A 193 2.08 19.92 -7.61
N ALA A 194 2.69 21.10 -7.63
CA ALA A 194 3.11 21.75 -8.87
C ALA A 194 4.21 20.95 -9.59
N ASP A 195 5.20 20.46 -8.83
CA ASP A 195 6.30 19.65 -9.37
C ASP A 195 5.80 18.31 -9.91
N LEU A 196 4.87 17.66 -9.19
CA LEU A 196 4.25 16.41 -9.64
C LEU A 196 3.47 16.61 -10.94
N LEU A 197 2.66 17.67 -11.01
CA LEU A 197 1.91 18.00 -12.23
C LEU A 197 2.85 18.29 -13.40
N GLN A 198 3.93 19.06 -13.19
CA GLN A 198 4.94 19.32 -14.21
C GLN A 198 5.60 18.03 -14.69
N ALA A 199 5.96 17.13 -13.76
CA ALA A 199 6.58 15.86 -14.09
C ALA A 199 5.64 14.95 -14.91
N GLU A 200 4.39 14.80 -14.49
CA GLU A 200 3.40 14.00 -15.23
C GLU A 200 3.02 14.62 -16.58
N ALA A 201 2.97 15.96 -16.69
CA ALA A 201 2.78 16.64 -17.97
C ALA A 201 3.94 16.39 -18.95
N ARG A 202 5.19 16.48 -18.48
CA ARG A 202 6.39 16.13 -19.27
C ARG A 202 6.37 14.67 -19.69
N ARG A 203 5.97 13.78 -18.79
CA ARG A 203 5.80 12.35 -19.08
C ARG A 203 4.75 12.13 -20.18
N GLY A 204 3.61 12.82 -20.11
CA GLY A 204 2.57 12.81 -21.15
C GLY A 204 3.10 13.24 -22.52
N ALA A 205 3.88 14.31 -22.59
CA ALA A 205 4.53 14.75 -23.83
C ALA A 205 5.51 13.69 -24.39
N GLY A 206 6.28 13.05 -23.51
CA GLY A 206 7.17 11.94 -23.89
C GLY A 206 6.40 10.72 -24.44
N ILE A 207 5.25 10.40 -23.83
CA ILE A 207 4.36 9.34 -24.33
C ILE A 207 3.90 9.69 -25.74
N ALA A 208 3.41 10.91 -25.97
CA ALA A 208 2.95 11.36 -27.28
C ALA A 208 4.03 11.22 -28.37
N ALA A 209 5.28 11.57 -28.04
CA ALA A 209 6.42 11.42 -28.95
C ALA A 209 6.68 9.95 -29.32
N HIS A 210 6.68 9.05 -28.33
CA HIS A 210 6.88 7.61 -28.56
C HIS A 210 5.73 6.97 -29.34
N LEU A 211 4.47 7.32 -29.03
CA LEU A 211 3.32 6.81 -29.78
C LEU A 211 3.38 7.24 -31.25
N SER A 212 3.69 8.52 -31.51
CA SER A 212 3.85 9.06 -32.87
C SER A 212 4.97 8.35 -33.62
N HIS A 213 6.10 8.08 -32.94
CA HIS A 213 7.22 7.35 -33.53
C HIS A 213 6.84 5.92 -33.93
N TRP A 214 6.15 5.18 -33.05
CA TRP A 214 5.69 3.83 -33.35
C TRP A 214 4.71 3.79 -34.53
N MET A 215 3.76 4.72 -34.58
CA MET A 215 2.79 4.78 -35.69
C MET A 215 3.44 5.08 -37.04
N GLN A 216 4.48 5.93 -37.06
CA GLN A 216 5.26 6.17 -38.28
C GLN A 216 6.05 4.93 -38.70
N GLN A 217 6.55 4.15 -37.75
CA GLN A 217 7.34 2.96 -38.01
C GLN A 217 6.52 1.78 -38.56
N TRP A 218 5.31 1.55 -38.03
CA TRP A 218 4.53 0.35 -38.38
C TRP A 218 3.67 0.50 -39.65
N GLY A 219 3.46 1.72 -40.15
CA GLY A 219 2.72 1.95 -41.39
C GLY A 219 1.26 1.44 -41.33
N ALA A 220 0.73 0.94 -42.45
CA ALA A 220 -0.62 0.37 -42.48
C ALA A 220 -0.63 -1.11 -42.09
N ARG A 221 -1.61 -1.52 -41.28
CA ARG A 221 -1.84 -2.93 -40.94
C ARG A 221 -2.24 -3.72 -42.20
N ALA A 222 -1.54 -4.81 -42.47
CA ALA A 222 -1.85 -5.75 -43.54
C ALA A 222 -2.83 -6.83 -43.07
N ASP A 223 -2.54 -7.49 -41.94
CA ASP A 223 -3.36 -8.57 -41.38
C ASP A 223 -3.15 -8.75 -39.85
N ASP A 224 -3.86 -9.72 -39.27
CA ASP A 224 -3.83 -10.07 -37.84
C ASP A 224 -2.50 -10.69 -37.42
N ALA A 225 -1.88 -11.49 -38.29
CA ALA A 225 -0.61 -12.16 -38.00
C ALA A 225 0.53 -11.14 -37.91
N GLN A 226 0.56 -10.16 -38.81
CA GLN A 226 1.46 -9.02 -38.75
C GLN A 226 1.24 -8.25 -37.45
N ALA A 227 0.00 -8.00 -37.06
CA ALA A 227 -0.28 -7.27 -35.83
C ALA A 227 0.29 -7.97 -34.60
N LEU A 228 0.08 -9.28 -34.46
CA LEU A 228 0.64 -10.06 -33.35
C LEU A 228 2.18 -10.08 -33.39
N SER A 229 2.79 -10.19 -34.58
CA SER A 229 4.25 -10.14 -34.74
C SER A 229 4.85 -8.80 -34.30
N VAL A 230 4.21 -7.69 -34.69
CA VAL A 230 4.61 -6.34 -34.29
C VAL A 230 4.53 -6.17 -32.76
N LEU A 231 3.45 -6.64 -32.14
CA LEU A 231 3.32 -6.60 -30.67
C LEU A 231 4.45 -7.37 -30.00
N ALA A 232 4.69 -8.62 -30.42
CA ALA A 232 5.73 -9.47 -29.86
C ALA A 232 7.12 -8.81 -29.96
N GLN A 233 7.46 -8.23 -31.12
CA GLN A 233 8.73 -7.53 -31.31
C GLN A 233 8.87 -6.29 -30.41
N ALA A 234 7.81 -5.50 -30.27
CA ALA A 234 7.85 -4.24 -29.52
C ALA A 234 7.84 -4.44 -27.99
N THR A 235 7.30 -5.56 -27.52
CA THR A 235 7.16 -5.88 -26.09
C THR A 235 8.12 -6.96 -25.58
N GLY A 236 8.87 -7.60 -26.48
CA GLY A 236 9.75 -8.74 -26.15
C GLY A 236 8.98 -10.05 -25.92
N GLY A 237 7.79 -10.18 -26.49
CA GLY A 237 6.95 -11.38 -26.44
C GLY A 237 7.29 -12.43 -27.50
N GLU A 238 6.60 -13.56 -27.43
CA GLU A 238 6.70 -14.67 -28.38
C GLU A 238 5.36 -14.92 -29.07
N VAL A 239 5.35 -15.02 -30.41
CA VAL A 239 4.14 -15.38 -31.16
C VAL A 239 3.94 -16.90 -31.13
N ARG A 240 2.76 -17.35 -30.69
CA ARG A 240 2.35 -18.77 -30.63
C ARG A 240 1.03 -18.95 -31.37
N GLY A 241 1.09 -19.12 -32.69
CA GLY A 241 -0.12 -19.19 -33.53
C GLY A 241 -0.82 -17.83 -33.60
N SER A 242 -2.08 -17.75 -33.16
CA SER A 242 -2.88 -16.51 -33.12
C SER A 242 -2.80 -15.77 -31.78
N VAL A 243 -1.71 -15.97 -31.02
CA VAL A 243 -1.50 -15.49 -29.67
C VAL A 243 -0.12 -14.86 -29.53
N VAL A 244 0.03 -13.82 -28.71
CA VAL A 244 1.32 -13.37 -28.18
C VAL A 244 1.44 -13.75 -26.71
N HIS A 245 2.51 -14.46 -26.36
CA HIS A 245 2.87 -14.75 -24.97
C HIS A 245 3.87 -13.71 -24.47
N LEU A 246 3.55 -13.06 -23.34
CA LEU A 246 4.40 -12.09 -22.66
C LEU A 246 4.90 -12.69 -21.34
N PRO A 247 6.23 -12.75 -21.09
CA PRO A 247 6.76 -13.36 -19.87
C PRO A 247 6.54 -12.50 -18.61
N ALA A 248 6.23 -11.20 -18.78
CA ALA A 248 6.03 -10.28 -17.67
C ALA A 248 4.91 -9.28 -17.99
N ALA A 249 4.21 -8.86 -16.94
CA ALA A 249 3.09 -7.93 -17.04
C ALA A 249 3.51 -6.46 -17.15
N THR A 250 4.80 -6.15 -16.87
CA THR A 250 5.31 -4.79 -16.77
C THR A 250 5.01 -3.95 -18.02
N GLY A 251 5.11 -4.54 -19.22
CA GLY A 251 4.80 -3.83 -20.47
C GLY A 251 3.32 -3.45 -20.62
N LEU A 252 2.40 -4.22 -20.02
CA LEU A 252 0.96 -3.97 -20.08
C LEU A 252 0.51 -2.85 -19.14
N THR A 253 1.25 -2.62 -18.05
CA THR A 253 0.88 -1.66 -17.00
C THR A 253 1.85 -0.49 -16.86
N ALA A 254 3.00 -0.47 -17.56
CA ALA A 254 4.05 0.53 -17.39
C ALA A 254 3.57 1.99 -17.43
N LEU A 255 2.60 2.31 -18.29
CA LEU A 255 2.07 3.67 -18.39
C LEU A 255 1.29 4.12 -17.14
N LEU A 256 0.71 3.18 -16.39
CA LEU A 256 -0.07 3.42 -15.17
C LEU A 256 0.74 3.20 -13.89
N ALA A 257 1.59 2.17 -13.85
CA ALA A 257 2.27 1.70 -12.64
C ALA A 257 3.64 2.34 -12.38
N ALA A 258 4.25 3.02 -13.37
CA ALA A 258 5.58 3.58 -13.19
C ALA A 258 5.63 4.58 -12.00
N PRO A 259 6.70 4.58 -11.19
CA PRO A 259 6.92 5.58 -10.15
C PRO A 259 6.72 7.03 -10.65
N ALA A 260 6.20 7.89 -9.78
CA ALA A 260 6.02 9.30 -10.10
C ALA A 260 7.37 9.98 -10.41
N GLY A 261 7.40 10.75 -11.49
CA GLY A 261 8.60 11.45 -11.97
C GLY A 261 9.61 10.62 -12.74
N GLU A 262 9.34 9.32 -12.93
CA GLU A 262 10.12 8.51 -13.85
C GLU A 262 9.79 8.87 -15.31
N GLY A 263 10.82 8.97 -16.15
CA GLY A 263 10.64 9.18 -17.59
C GLY A 263 9.94 7.99 -18.25
N VAL A 264 9.50 8.18 -19.50
CA VAL A 264 8.90 7.08 -20.29
C VAL A 264 9.84 6.61 -21.39
N SER A 265 9.90 5.29 -21.59
CA SER A 265 10.69 4.64 -22.64
C SER A 265 9.80 4.20 -23.81
N ALA A 266 10.40 3.99 -24.98
CA ALA A 266 9.66 3.51 -26.15
C ALA A 266 8.98 2.13 -25.92
N PRO A 267 9.64 1.13 -25.28
CA PRO A 267 8.99 -0.14 -24.96
C PRO A 267 7.81 0.00 -23.98
N ALA A 268 7.87 0.93 -23.02
CA ALA A 268 6.76 1.18 -22.09
C ALA A 268 5.50 1.71 -22.81
N CYS A 269 5.66 2.39 -23.95
CA CYS A 269 4.57 2.87 -24.78
C CYS A 269 4.08 1.86 -25.82
N ALA A 270 4.82 0.77 -26.06
CA ALA A 270 4.56 -0.17 -27.16
C ALA A 270 3.15 -0.76 -27.11
N TRP A 271 2.67 -1.11 -25.91
CA TRP A 271 1.33 -1.69 -25.73
C TRP A 271 0.22 -0.74 -26.18
N LEU A 272 0.22 0.50 -25.67
CA LEU A 272 -0.77 1.51 -26.07
C LEU A 272 -0.64 1.89 -27.54
N ALA A 273 0.59 2.05 -28.04
CA ALA A 273 0.82 2.33 -29.45
C ALA A 273 0.22 1.23 -30.32
N TRP A 274 0.43 -0.03 -29.94
CA TRP A 274 -0.07 -1.17 -30.68
C TRP A 274 -1.60 -1.24 -30.67
N LEU A 275 -2.25 -0.97 -29.52
CA LEU A 275 -3.71 -0.90 -29.43
C LEU A 275 -4.31 0.20 -30.32
N LEU A 276 -3.65 1.36 -30.40
CA LEU A 276 -4.06 2.45 -31.29
C LEU A 276 -3.90 2.07 -32.76
N TRP A 277 -2.75 1.49 -33.10
CA TRP A 277 -2.38 1.15 -34.47
C TRP A 277 -3.15 -0.06 -35.03
N CYS A 278 -3.33 -1.12 -34.23
CA CYS A 278 -3.95 -2.35 -34.70
C CYS A 278 -5.43 -2.12 -35.02
N GLY A 279 -6.10 -1.22 -34.30
CA GLY A 279 -7.52 -0.95 -34.49
C GLY A 279 -8.41 -2.14 -34.14
N SER A 280 -7.94 -3.11 -33.36
CA SER A 280 -8.75 -4.17 -32.76
C SER A 280 -8.72 -4.01 -31.24
N ALA A 281 -9.66 -4.63 -30.54
CA ALA A 281 -9.48 -4.82 -29.10
C ALA A 281 -8.47 -5.95 -28.87
N ALA A 282 -8.02 -6.10 -27.63
CA ALA A 282 -7.21 -7.21 -27.23
C ALA A 282 -7.65 -7.75 -25.87
N GLN A 283 -7.59 -9.08 -25.74
CA GLN A 283 -7.89 -9.78 -24.51
C GLN A 283 -6.58 -10.25 -23.90
N VAL A 284 -6.45 -10.01 -22.59
CA VAL A 284 -5.30 -10.43 -21.78
C VAL A 284 -5.78 -11.48 -20.79
N GLU A 285 -5.07 -12.60 -20.69
CA GLU A 285 -5.36 -13.69 -19.77
C GLU A 285 -4.08 -14.16 -19.07
N ALA A 286 -4.20 -14.61 -17.83
CA ALA A 286 -3.07 -15.19 -17.10
C ALA A 286 -2.75 -16.60 -17.61
N GLU A 287 -1.45 -16.90 -17.76
CA GLU A 287 -0.92 -18.24 -18.04
C GLU A 287 0.10 -18.63 -16.94
N PRO A 288 0.41 -19.93 -16.76
CA PRO A 288 1.37 -20.38 -15.75
C PRO A 288 2.73 -19.66 -15.79
N ASP A 289 3.21 -19.29 -16.99
CA ASP A 289 4.52 -18.69 -17.20
C ASP A 289 4.44 -17.24 -17.74
N GLY A 290 3.31 -16.55 -17.60
CA GLY A 290 3.17 -15.18 -18.05
C GLY A 290 1.75 -14.78 -18.43
N TRP A 291 1.63 -14.07 -19.55
CA TRP A 291 0.37 -13.48 -20.02
C TRP A 291 0.12 -13.81 -21.49
N ARG A 292 -1.10 -14.24 -21.76
CA ARG A 292 -1.62 -14.48 -23.09
C ARG A 292 -2.31 -13.23 -23.61
N VAL A 293 -1.94 -12.77 -24.79
CA VAL A 293 -2.62 -11.68 -25.51
C VAL A 293 -3.20 -12.19 -26.83
N THR A 294 -4.50 -11.98 -27.04
CA THR A 294 -5.20 -12.31 -28.28
C THR A 294 -5.88 -11.08 -28.86
N LEU A 295 -6.00 -11.03 -30.19
CA LEU A 295 -6.86 -10.06 -30.86
C LEU A 295 -8.33 -10.39 -30.57
N ALA A 296 -9.12 -9.36 -30.31
CA ALA A 296 -10.54 -9.48 -30.02
C ALA A 296 -11.36 -8.47 -30.83
N GLU A 297 -12.65 -8.74 -30.98
CA GLU A 297 -13.59 -7.78 -31.54
C GLU A 297 -13.77 -6.58 -30.60
N ARG A 298 -14.04 -5.41 -31.17
CA ARG A 298 -14.27 -4.21 -30.37
C ARG A 298 -15.60 -4.33 -29.63
N GLU A 299 -15.54 -4.18 -28.32
CA GLU A 299 -16.73 -4.09 -27.48
C GLU A 299 -17.33 -2.67 -27.54
N ASN A 300 -18.65 -2.57 -27.33
CA ASN A 300 -19.28 -1.28 -27.08
C ASN A 300 -18.82 -0.75 -25.72
N LEU A 301 -18.22 0.43 -25.72
CA LEU A 301 -17.74 1.10 -24.52
C LEU A 301 -18.92 1.58 -23.66
N PRO A 302 -19.01 1.16 -22.38
CA PRO A 302 -19.94 1.75 -21.43
C PRO A 302 -19.73 3.27 -21.31
N GLN A 303 -20.79 4.06 -21.14
CA GLN A 303 -20.67 5.53 -21.09
C GLN A 303 -19.76 6.02 -19.94
N ASP A 304 -19.69 5.26 -18.85
CA ASP A 304 -18.96 5.53 -17.62
C ASP A 304 -17.67 4.70 -17.49
N TRP A 305 -17.19 4.07 -18.59
CA TRP A 305 -16.04 3.15 -18.55
C TRP A 305 -14.80 3.75 -17.88
N LEU A 306 -14.53 5.04 -18.09
CA LEU A 306 -13.36 5.72 -17.54
C LEU A 306 -13.49 5.90 -16.03
N ALA A 307 -14.70 6.22 -15.55
CA ALA A 307 -14.96 6.33 -14.12
C ALA A 307 -14.81 4.96 -13.44
N ASP A 308 -15.39 3.90 -14.01
CA ASP A 308 -15.25 2.52 -13.52
C ASP A 308 -13.77 2.09 -13.47
N ALA A 309 -13.00 2.39 -14.53
CA ALA A 309 -11.58 2.07 -14.59
C ALA A 309 -10.78 2.76 -13.48
N ILE A 310 -11.00 4.06 -13.25
CA ILE A 310 -10.31 4.85 -12.22
C ILE A 310 -10.62 4.30 -10.82
N GLU A 311 -11.88 3.99 -10.55
CA GLU A 311 -12.32 3.45 -9.26
C GLU A 311 -11.70 2.07 -8.99
N ARG A 312 -11.81 1.15 -9.96
CA ARG A 312 -11.34 -0.22 -9.79
C ARG A 312 -9.82 -0.33 -9.73
N LEU A 313 -9.09 0.44 -10.54
CA LEU A 313 -7.63 0.47 -10.51
C LEU A 313 -7.09 1.18 -9.25
N GLY A 314 -7.86 2.11 -8.66
CA GLY A 314 -7.52 2.74 -7.39
C GLY A 314 -7.78 1.86 -6.16
N HIS A 315 -8.48 0.73 -6.33
CA HIS A 315 -8.92 -0.16 -5.25
C HIS A 315 -8.44 -1.60 -5.38
N THR A 316 -7.64 -1.94 -6.38
CA THR A 316 -6.97 -3.26 -6.48
C THR A 316 -6.05 -3.45 -5.26
N ARG A 317 -6.52 -4.19 -4.26
CA ARG A 317 -5.78 -4.65 -3.08
C ARG A 317 -5.35 -6.10 -3.22
#